data_AF-A0A522RZX3-F1
#
_entry.id   AF-A0A522RZX3-F1
#
_cell.length_a   1.000
_cell.length_b   1.000
_cell.length_c   1.000
_cell.angle_alpha   90.00
_cell.angle_beta   90.00
_cell.angle_gamma   90.00
#
_symmetry.space_group_name_H-M   'P 1'
#
loop_
_entity.id
_entity.type
_entity.pdbx_description
1 polymer ?
#
loop_
_entity_poly.entity_id
_entity_poly.type
_entity_poly.pdbx_seq_one_letter_code
_entity_poly.pdbx_strand_id
1 'polypeptide(L)'
;MVLVALVAANFGLSDNPAHRNFEAMPEMVRTIAYKSFSANPDFPDGKTLQLPPEGAIPRQPDHVVTHPGALVYQTYCQPCHGGAGKGDGPVALRGFPPPPSLLAEHAMKLSGNQIFQIVSHGQKNMPSYAVQVPPQDRWAAVSYIRTLQGDAQR
;
A
#
# COMPACT_ATOMS: atom_id res chain seq x y z
N MET A 1 -18.02 -5.32 -48.22
CA MET A 1 -17.75 -4.26 -47.22
C MET A 1 -17.48 -4.81 -45.82
N VAL A 2 -18.28 -5.75 -45.30
CA VAL A 2 -18.07 -6.35 -43.96
C VAL A 2 -16.68 -6.98 -43.81
N LEU A 3 -16.20 -7.72 -44.81
CA LEU A 3 -14.88 -8.37 -44.78
C LEU A 3 -13.72 -7.35 -44.69
N VAL A 4 -13.83 -6.20 -45.37
CA VAL A 4 -12.80 -5.14 -45.36
C VAL A 4 -12.75 -4.45 -44.00
N ALA A 5 -13.92 -4.20 -43.39
CA ALA A 5 -14.00 -3.62 -42.05
C ALA A 5 -13.43 -4.57 -40.98
N LEU A 6 -13.69 -5.88 -41.09
CA LEU A 6 -13.14 -6.90 -40.19
C LEU A 6 -11.61 -7.05 -40.34
N VAL A 7 -11.10 -7.02 -41.57
CA VAL A 7 -9.66 -7.04 -41.82
C VAL A 7 -8.99 -5.78 -41.27
N ALA A 8 -9.58 -4.59 -41.47
CA ALA A 8 -9.07 -3.34 -40.91
C ALA A 8 -9.09 -3.33 -39.37
N ALA A 9 -10.10 -3.92 -38.74
CA ALA A 9 -10.18 -4.08 -37.29
C ALA A 9 -9.04 -4.95 -36.74
N ASN A 10 -8.65 -6.03 -37.44
CA ASN A 10 -7.51 -6.87 -37.07
C ASN A 10 -6.15 -6.14 -37.16
N PHE A 11 -6.01 -5.07 -37.96
CA PHE A 11 -4.80 -4.25 -37.97
C PHE A 11 -4.76 -3.23 -36.81
N GLY A 12 -5.91 -2.86 -36.26
CA GLY A 12 -6.01 -1.96 -35.10
C GLY A 12 -5.93 -2.68 -33.74
N LEU A 13 -6.04 -4.01 -33.74
CA LEU A 13 -6.02 -4.89 -32.57
C LEU A 13 -4.83 -5.85 -32.71
N SER A 14 -3.74 -5.54 -32.01
CA SER A 14 -2.59 -6.44 -31.91
C SER A 14 -2.64 -7.22 -30.58
N ASP A 15 -2.23 -8.49 -30.64
CA ASP A 15 -2.02 -9.33 -29.45
C ASP A 15 -0.68 -9.05 -28.76
N ASN A 16 0.12 -8.12 -29.29
CA ASN A 16 1.41 -7.76 -28.73
C ASN A 16 1.22 -6.71 -27.61
N PRO A 17 1.46 -7.06 -26.33
CA PRO A 17 1.26 -6.13 -25.22
C PRO A 17 2.28 -4.99 -25.18
N ALA A 18 3.33 -5.02 -26.02
CA ALA A 18 4.36 -3.98 -26.07
C ALA A 18 3.86 -2.64 -26.66
N HIS A 19 2.76 -2.65 -27.41
CA HIS A 19 2.18 -1.45 -28.00
C HIS A 19 0.69 -1.36 -27.69
N ARG A 20 0.18 -0.14 -27.54
CA ARG A 20 -1.25 0.08 -27.38
C ARG A 20 -1.95 -0.10 -28.73
N ASN A 21 -3.12 -0.73 -28.67
CA ASN A 21 -4.02 -0.84 -29.80
C ASN A 21 -4.59 0.52 -30.19
N PHE A 22 -5.22 0.58 -31.37
CA PHE A 22 -5.77 1.81 -31.91
C PHE A 22 -6.95 2.33 -31.07
N GLU A 23 -6.85 3.57 -30.57
CA GLU A 23 -7.90 4.26 -29.82
C GLU A 23 -8.68 5.19 -30.78
N ALA A 24 -9.87 4.78 -31.23
CA ALA A 24 -10.67 5.52 -32.23
C ALA A 24 -11.29 6.84 -31.71
N MET A 25 -11.26 7.08 -30.39
CA MET A 25 -11.81 8.26 -29.72
C MET A 25 -11.02 8.60 -28.45
N PRO A 26 -9.77 9.07 -28.59
CA PRO A 26 -8.85 9.22 -27.45
C PRO A 26 -9.35 10.25 -26.43
N GLU A 27 -10.07 11.29 -26.87
CA GLU A 27 -10.59 12.38 -26.02
C GLU A 27 -11.69 11.92 -25.03
N MET A 28 -12.35 10.79 -25.28
CA MET A 28 -13.33 10.21 -24.35
C MET A 28 -12.66 9.35 -23.26
N VAL A 29 -11.44 8.89 -23.52
CA VAL A 29 -10.64 8.04 -22.61
C VAL A 29 -9.66 8.89 -21.80
N ARG A 30 -9.12 9.93 -22.44
CA ARG A 30 -8.17 10.88 -21.89
C ARG A 30 -8.90 12.18 -21.62
N THR A 31 -9.12 12.46 -20.35
CA THR A 31 -9.74 13.71 -19.92
C THR A 31 -8.77 14.87 -20.13
N ILE A 32 -9.32 16.04 -20.45
CA ILE A 32 -8.55 17.30 -20.53
C ILE A 32 -7.91 17.60 -19.16
N ALA A 33 -8.64 17.35 -18.07
CA ALA A 33 -8.09 17.43 -16.72
C ALA A 33 -7.14 16.24 -16.45
N TYR A 34 -5.94 16.55 -15.96
CA TYR A 34 -4.99 15.55 -15.50
C TYR A 34 -5.56 14.79 -14.28
N LYS A 35 -5.40 13.46 -14.28
CA LYS A 35 -5.78 12.59 -13.16
C LYS A 35 -4.72 12.70 -12.07
N SER A 36 -5.07 12.40 -10.82
CA SER A 36 -4.15 12.55 -9.68
C SER A 36 -2.78 11.90 -9.90
N PHE A 37 -2.73 10.71 -10.51
CA PHE A 37 -1.48 9.98 -10.76
C PHE A 37 -0.97 10.08 -12.21
N SER A 38 -1.46 11.03 -13.03
CA SER A 38 -0.93 11.24 -14.38
C SER A 38 0.27 12.19 -14.39
N ALA A 39 1.12 12.03 -15.41
CA ALA A 39 2.18 12.98 -15.69
C ALA A 39 1.59 14.33 -16.12
N ASN A 40 2.21 15.43 -15.68
CA ASN A 40 1.80 16.79 -15.99
C ASN A 40 3.03 17.64 -16.39
N PRO A 41 3.08 18.19 -17.61
CA PRO A 41 4.20 19.02 -18.08
C PRO A 41 4.28 20.40 -17.41
N ASP A 42 3.23 20.85 -16.73
CA ASP A 42 3.17 22.17 -16.10
C ASP A 42 3.99 22.26 -14.79
N PHE A 43 4.28 21.12 -14.16
CA PHE A 43 5.03 21.04 -12.91
C PHE A 43 6.48 20.57 -13.13
N PRO A 44 7.47 21.14 -12.40
CA PRO A 44 8.88 20.78 -12.55
C PRO A 44 9.20 19.29 -12.31
N ASP A 45 8.43 18.62 -11.46
CA ASP A 45 8.59 17.20 -11.13
C ASP A 45 7.79 16.27 -12.06
N GLY A 46 7.07 16.84 -13.02
CA GLY A 46 6.27 16.11 -13.99
C GLY A 46 5.03 15.42 -13.41
N LYS A 47 4.63 15.69 -12.17
CA LYS A 47 3.55 14.97 -11.47
C LYS A 47 2.33 15.86 -11.27
N THR A 48 1.14 15.28 -11.42
CA THR A 48 -0.11 15.98 -11.06
C THR A 48 -0.34 16.01 -9.55
N LEU A 49 -0.03 14.92 -8.83
CA LEU A 49 -0.16 14.86 -7.38
C LEU A 49 0.99 15.61 -6.71
N GLN A 50 0.69 16.80 -6.23
CA GLN A 50 1.59 17.64 -5.44
C GLN A 50 1.37 17.40 -3.95
N LEU A 51 2.44 17.51 -3.15
CA LEU A 51 2.33 17.45 -1.70
C LEU A 51 1.60 18.69 -1.18
N PRO A 52 0.77 18.55 -0.12
CA PRO A 52 0.20 19.70 0.53
C PRO A 52 1.32 20.60 1.11
N PRO A 53 1.10 21.92 1.21
CA PRO A 53 2.06 22.82 1.80
C PRO A 53 2.34 22.43 3.27
N GLU A 54 3.55 22.73 3.74
CA GLU A 54 3.96 22.44 5.11
C GLU A 54 3.01 23.11 6.12
N GLY A 55 2.61 22.37 7.16
CA GLY A 55 1.67 22.83 8.18
C GLY A 55 0.20 22.74 7.77
N ALA A 56 -0.13 22.21 6.59
CA ALA A 56 -1.52 21.93 6.23
C ALA A 56 -2.14 20.90 7.19
N ILE A 57 -3.26 21.28 7.82
CA ILE A 57 -4.01 20.41 8.73
C ILE A 57 -5.21 19.86 7.98
N PRO A 58 -5.33 18.52 7.80
CA PRO A 58 -6.49 17.93 7.17
C PRO A 58 -7.71 18.13 8.06
N ARG A 59 -8.87 18.43 7.44
CA ARG A 59 -10.14 18.33 8.14
C ARG A 59 -10.39 16.86 8.49
N GLN A 60 -10.85 16.59 9.71
CA GLN A 60 -11.22 15.23 10.11
C GLN A 60 -12.24 14.67 9.12
N PRO A 61 -12.11 13.41 8.68
CA PRO A 61 -13.10 12.78 7.83
C PRO A 61 -14.43 12.68 8.58
N ASP A 62 -15.52 12.85 7.85
CA ASP A 62 -16.90 12.73 8.32
C ASP A 62 -17.24 11.29 8.75
N HIS A 63 -16.57 10.30 8.18
CA HIS A 63 -16.67 8.89 8.55
C HIS A 63 -15.27 8.26 8.63
N VAL A 64 -14.98 7.60 9.76
CA VAL A 64 -13.75 6.83 9.93
C VAL A 64 -14.02 5.37 9.57
N VAL A 65 -13.50 4.93 8.43
CA VAL A 65 -13.48 3.51 8.07
C VAL A 65 -12.25 2.88 8.72
N THR A 66 -12.47 1.82 9.48
CA THR A 66 -11.42 0.99 10.10
C THR A 66 -11.51 -0.41 9.54
N HIS A 67 -10.40 -0.93 9.04
CA HIS A 67 -10.30 -2.29 8.53
C HIS A 67 -10.05 -3.29 9.68
N PRO A 68 -10.43 -4.57 9.52
CA PRO A 68 -10.08 -5.61 10.48
C PRO A 68 -8.56 -5.71 10.67
N GLY A 69 -8.09 -5.78 11.92
CA GLY A 69 -6.66 -5.81 12.23
C GLY A 69 -5.91 -6.97 11.57
N ALA A 70 -6.57 -8.12 11.40
CA ALA A 70 -6.02 -9.26 10.67
C ALA A 70 -5.73 -8.95 9.21
N LEU A 71 -6.63 -8.22 8.53
CA LEU A 71 -6.45 -7.80 7.15
C LEU A 71 -5.27 -6.82 7.04
N VAL A 72 -5.23 -5.81 7.90
CA VAL A 72 -4.13 -4.83 7.93
C VAL A 72 -2.79 -5.54 8.15
N TYR A 73 -2.73 -6.49 9.09
CA TYR A 73 -1.52 -7.27 9.35
C TYR A 73 -1.09 -8.11 8.15
N GLN A 74 -2.01 -8.85 7.54
CA GLN A 74 -1.72 -9.69 6.37
C GLN A 74 -1.21 -8.86 5.19
N THR A 75 -1.76 -7.67 4.97
CA THR A 75 -1.38 -6.79 3.85
C THR A 75 -0.03 -6.11 4.08
N TYR A 76 0.20 -5.53 5.27
CA TYR A 76 1.34 -4.63 5.48
C TYR A 76 2.45 -5.20 6.35
N CYS A 77 2.14 -6.09 7.30
CA CYS A 77 3.08 -6.55 8.33
C CYS A 77 3.63 -7.95 8.05
N GLN A 78 2.77 -8.87 7.60
CA GLN A 78 3.10 -10.27 7.34
C GLN A 78 4.26 -10.48 6.35
N PRO A 79 4.44 -9.69 5.27
CA PRO A 79 5.56 -9.90 4.34
C PRO A 79 6.95 -9.91 5.02
N CYS A 80 7.09 -9.19 6.13
CA CYS A 80 8.32 -9.15 6.93
C CYS A 80 8.21 -9.97 8.22
N HIS A 81 7.10 -9.85 8.96
CA HIS A 81 6.95 -10.46 10.28
C HIS A 81 6.41 -11.91 10.26
N GLY A 82 5.94 -12.40 9.11
CA GLY A 82 5.35 -13.73 8.96
C GLY A 82 3.92 -13.82 9.50
N GLY A 83 3.17 -14.85 9.09
CA GLY A 83 1.76 -15.01 9.49
C GLY A 83 1.57 -15.20 10.98
N ALA A 84 2.51 -15.90 11.63
CA ALA A 84 2.54 -16.14 13.07
C ALA A 84 3.36 -15.08 13.85
N GLY A 85 3.86 -14.03 13.19
CA GLY A 85 4.66 -12.99 13.86
C GLY A 85 6.06 -13.41 14.27
N LYS A 86 6.62 -14.48 13.70
CA LYS A 86 7.93 -15.04 14.09
C LYS A 86 9.13 -14.32 13.44
N GLY A 87 8.89 -13.38 12.53
CA GLY A 87 9.96 -12.70 11.77
C GLY A 87 10.46 -13.51 10.57
N ASP A 88 9.71 -14.52 10.15
CA ASP A 88 10.00 -15.47 9.08
C ASP A 88 9.27 -15.13 7.77
N GLY A 89 8.94 -13.85 7.56
CA GLY A 89 8.30 -13.39 6.32
C GLY A 89 9.19 -13.56 5.08
N PRO A 90 8.60 -13.67 3.88
CA PRO A 90 9.33 -13.91 2.63
C PRO A 90 10.38 -12.82 2.30
N VAL A 91 10.25 -11.60 2.86
CA VAL A 91 11.23 -10.53 2.69
C VAL A 91 12.60 -10.91 3.29
N ALA A 92 12.62 -11.63 4.41
CA ALA A 92 13.86 -12.08 5.04
C ALA A 92 14.63 -13.09 4.16
N LEU A 93 13.91 -13.89 3.37
CA LEU A 93 14.49 -14.86 2.43
C LEU A 93 15.21 -14.21 1.24
N ARG A 94 15.02 -12.90 1.03
CA ARG A 94 15.57 -12.14 -0.11
C ARG A 94 16.74 -11.23 0.28
N GLY A 95 17.36 -11.46 1.44
CA GLY A 95 18.57 -10.76 1.88
C GLY A 95 18.34 -9.56 2.80
N PHE A 96 17.09 -9.30 3.21
CA PHE A 96 16.80 -8.33 4.25
C PHE A 96 16.97 -8.98 5.64
N PRO A 97 17.56 -8.29 6.65
CA PRO A 97 17.68 -8.85 7.98
C PRO A 97 16.29 -9.20 8.56
N PRO A 98 16.08 -10.42 9.09
CA PRO A 98 14.79 -10.79 9.64
C PRO A 98 14.44 -9.87 10.81
N PRO A 99 13.21 -9.34 10.88
CA PRO A 99 12.79 -8.58 12.04
C PRO A 99 12.74 -9.50 13.27
N PRO A 100 12.89 -8.95 14.49
CA PRO A 100 12.71 -9.74 15.69
C PRO A 100 11.29 -10.32 15.73
N SER A 101 11.19 -11.54 16.27
CA SER A 101 9.89 -12.16 16.51
C SER A 101 9.03 -11.27 17.41
N LEU A 102 7.78 -11.06 17.02
CA LEU A 102 6.77 -10.36 17.80
C LEU A 102 6.39 -11.14 19.07
N LEU A 103 6.77 -12.42 19.13
CA LEU A 103 6.58 -13.31 20.28
C LEU A 103 7.79 -13.33 21.23
N ALA A 104 8.87 -12.64 20.88
CA ALA A 104 10.03 -12.53 21.77
C ALA A 104 9.68 -11.70 23.01
N GLU A 105 10.33 -11.98 24.14
CA GLU A 105 10.05 -11.33 25.43
C GLU A 105 10.08 -9.79 25.33
N HIS A 106 11.07 -9.23 24.64
CA HIS A 106 11.18 -7.79 24.46
C HIS A 106 10.00 -7.19 23.69
N ALA A 107 9.49 -7.89 22.67
CA ALA A 107 8.36 -7.45 21.85
C ALA A 107 7.03 -7.55 22.61
N MET A 108 6.88 -8.57 23.46
CA MET A 108 5.72 -8.71 24.34
C MET A 108 5.65 -7.60 25.41
N LYS A 109 6.82 -7.15 25.91
CA LYS A 109 6.93 -6.06 26.89
C LYS A 109 6.67 -4.66 26.34
N LEU A 110 6.69 -4.47 25.03
CA LEU A 110 6.31 -3.18 24.44
C LEU A 110 4.86 -2.87 24.81
N SER A 111 4.52 -1.61 25.06
CA SER A 111 3.14 -1.15 25.22
C SER A 111 2.43 -1.03 23.85
N GLY A 112 1.09 -1.05 23.85
CA GLY A 112 0.33 -0.83 22.61
C GLY A 112 0.69 0.48 21.91
N ASN A 113 0.92 1.55 22.68
CA ASN A 113 1.37 2.83 22.13
C ASN A 113 2.78 2.75 21.52
N GLN A 114 3.72 2.04 22.15
CA GLN A 114 5.05 1.85 21.56
C GLN A 114 4.98 1.13 20.21
N ILE A 115 4.15 0.08 20.10
CA ILE A 115 3.95 -0.60 18.81
C ILE A 115 3.32 0.36 17.79
N PHE A 116 2.30 1.13 18.19
CA PHE A 116 1.70 2.15 17.32
C PHE A 116 2.72 3.18 16.81
N GLN A 117 3.62 3.63 17.67
CA GLN A 117 4.69 4.58 17.32
C GLN A 117 5.70 3.96 16.36
N ILE A 118 6.08 2.69 16.56
CA ILE A 118 6.96 1.96 15.64
C ILE A 118 6.33 1.84 14.25
N VAL A 119 5.02 1.53 14.16
CA VAL A 119 4.32 1.48 12.87
C VAL A 119 4.22 2.88 12.24
N SER A 120 4.02 3.92 13.05
CA SER A 120 3.85 5.30 12.56
C SER A 120 5.15 5.94 12.10
N HIS A 121 6.27 5.69 12.79
CA HIS A 121 7.53 6.40 12.55
C HIS A 121 8.65 5.49 12.04
N GLY A 122 8.43 4.17 12.03
CA GLY A 122 9.48 3.19 11.78
C GLY A 122 10.38 2.98 13.00
N GLN A 123 11.24 1.97 12.91
CA GLN A 123 12.29 1.72 13.91
C GLN A 123 13.44 0.94 13.27
N LYS A 124 14.66 1.49 13.35
CA LYS A 124 15.86 0.89 12.74
C LYS A 124 15.61 0.59 11.25
N ASN A 125 15.63 -0.68 10.86
CA ASN A 125 15.40 -1.11 9.48
C ASN A 125 13.91 -1.17 9.10
N MET A 126 12.99 -1.08 10.05
CA MET A 126 11.55 -1.05 9.76
C MET A 126 11.15 0.36 9.31
N PRO A 127 10.57 0.53 8.10
CA PRO A 127 10.15 1.84 7.62
C PRO A 127 8.87 2.32 8.33
N SER A 128 8.57 3.62 8.17
CA SER A 128 7.26 4.16 8.55
C SER A 128 6.17 3.64 7.61
N TYR A 129 5.01 3.32 8.19
CA TYR A 129 3.79 2.97 7.47
C TYR A 129 2.72 4.06 7.54
N ALA A 130 3.07 5.27 8.01
CA ALA A 130 2.08 6.31 8.28
C ALA A 130 1.33 6.80 7.03
N VAL A 131 1.97 6.73 5.86
CA VAL A 131 1.38 7.18 4.59
C VAL A 131 0.50 6.10 3.94
N GLN A 132 0.70 4.83 4.28
CA GLN A 132 -0.09 3.72 3.72
C GLN A 132 -1.20 3.23 4.67
N VAL A 133 -0.99 3.31 5.98
CA VAL A 133 -1.88 2.75 6.99
C VAL A 133 -2.43 3.87 7.89
N PRO A 134 -3.72 4.21 7.80
CA PRO A 134 -4.34 5.24 8.63
C PRO A 134 -4.24 4.94 10.14
N PRO A 135 -4.30 5.95 11.03
CA PRO A 135 -4.17 5.76 12.48
C PRO A 135 -5.09 4.69 13.07
N GLN A 136 -6.36 4.65 12.65
CA GLN A 136 -7.32 3.66 13.12
C GLN A 136 -6.93 2.22 12.74
N ASP A 137 -6.40 2.03 11.54
CA ASP A 137 -5.94 0.73 11.04
C ASP A 137 -4.65 0.30 11.73
N ARG A 138 -3.78 1.25 12.09
CA ARG A 138 -2.59 0.98 12.91
C ARG A 138 -2.99 0.46 14.29
N TRP A 139 -4.03 1.03 14.92
CA TRP A 139 -4.56 0.49 16.18
C TRP A 139 -5.20 -0.89 16.01
N ALA A 140 -5.93 -1.11 14.92
CA ALA A 140 -6.48 -2.43 14.61
C ALA A 140 -5.37 -3.48 14.45
N ALA A 141 -4.28 -3.14 13.75
CA ALA A 141 -3.10 -3.99 13.62
C ALA A 141 -2.43 -4.27 14.98
N VAL A 142 -2.28 -3.25 15.85
CA VAL A 142 -1.76 -3.43 17.22
C VAL A 142 -2.64 -4.41 18.00
N SER A 143 -3.97 -4.29 17.91
CA SER A 143 -4.89 -5.23 18.56
C SER A 143 -4.70 -6.65 18.05
N TYR A 144 -4.55 -6.85 16.75
CA TYR A 144 -4.32 -8.17 16.17
C TYR A 144 -2.94 -8.76 16.55
N ILE A 145 -1.90 -7.93 16.66
CA ILE A 145 -0.60 -8.39 17.19
C ILE A 145 -0.76 -8.92 18.62
N ARG A 146 -1.63 -8.31 19.45
CA ARG A 146 -1.91 -8.82 20.80
C ARG A 146 -2.67 -10.13 20.80
N THR A 147 -3.60 -10.33 19.86
CA THR A 147 -4.27 -11.64 19.75
C THR A 147 -3.26 -12.72 19.36
N LEU A 148 -2.37 -12.44 18.40
CA LEU A 148 -1.27 -13.37 18.04
C LEU A 148 -0.35 -13.69 19.22
N GLN A 149 0.02 -12.69 20.03
CA GLN A 149 0.84 -12.90 21.22
C GLN A 149 0.11 -13.75 22.28
N GLY A 150 -1.20 -13.56 22.45
CA GLY A 150 -2.01 -14.39 23.35
C GLY A 150 -2.19 -15.82 22.85
N ASP A 151 -2.38 -16.01 21.55
CA ASP A 151 -2.49 -17.33 20.91
C ASP A 151 -1.21 -18.15 21.08
N ALA A 152 -0.05 -17.51 20.99
CA ALA A 152 1.25 -18.17 21.16
C ALA A 152 1.55 -18.59 22.62
N GLN A 153 0.83 -18.04 23.60
CA GLN A 153 0.97 -18.37 25.03
C GLN A 153 0.00 -19.47 25.48
N ARG A 154 -0.97 -19.83 24.64
CA ARG A 154 -1.93 -20.92 24.89
C ARG A 154 -1.37 -22.25 24.43
#